data_AF-A0A2T6IHG7-F1
#
_entry.id   AF-A0A2T6IHG7-F1
#
_cell.length_a   1.000
_cell.length_b   1.000
_cell.length_c   1.000
_cell.angle_alpha   90.00
_cell.angle_beta   90.00
_cell.angle_gamma   90.00
#
_symmetry.space_group_name_H-M   'P 1'
#
loop_
_entity.id
_entity.type
_entity.pdbx_description
1 polymer ?
#
loop_
_entity_poly.entity_id
_entity_poly.type
_entity_poly.pdbx_seq_one_letter_code
_entity_poly.pdbx_strand_id
1 'polypeptide(L)'
;MERQQQIAESLRSKTWNEKLQWGLDTKNLGNSLYQQKKFTEAINAYQDCLLALDLGSTADQQEAAQRQLQIPAVLNLAACMLATKKYHRCKALCNVVLDLEPQSLKAIFRRALANFHLGELEEATQDLQRAYAMCGGRRPCETDEEFSATQQNLKEKLTTKSHSLLSTNSEKEQPTGVFCNAEDREKFLRKVNYYLHAISQQQTRYAKACQNMFSEGCLESSGGSGTQACKTGKLQLERLPNQVSSMFPLTLFKCSKCSFCARRAEKVE
;
A
#
# COMPACT_ATOMS: atom_id res chain seq x y z
N MET A 1 -17.16 22.24 -6.19
CA MET A 1 -18.53 21.82 -6.55
C MET A 1 -18.95 22.47 -7.87
N GLU A 2 -18.95 23.81 -7.97
CA GLU A 2 -19.31 24.53 -9.22
C GLU A 2 -18.52 24.09 -10.45
N ARG A 3 -17.20 23.95 -10.34
CA ARG A 3 -16.34 23.52 -11.47
C ARG A 3 -16.75 22.16 -12.05
N GLN A 4 -17.02 21.16 -11.20
CA GLN A 4 -17.39 19.83 -11.67
C GLN A 4 -18.78 19.79 -12.30
N GLN A 5 -19.69 20.63 -11.80
CA GLN A 5 -21.02 20.81 -12.41
C GLN A 5 -20.92 21.42 -13.80
N GLN A 6 -20.11 22.47 -13.97
CA GLN A 6 -19.87 23.10 -15.27
C GLN A 6 -19.26 22.12 -16.28
N ILE A 7 -18.29 21.31 -15.85
CA ILE A 7 -17.69 20.27 -16.69
C ILE A 7 -18.75 19.23 -17.08
N ALA A 8 -19.52 18.72 -16.12
CA ALA A 8 -20.57 17.73 -16.38
C ALA A 8 -21.65 18.25 -17.35
N GLU A 9 -22.03 19.52 -17.22
CA GLU A 9 -22.99 20.18 -18.12
C GLU A 9 -22.43 20.33 -19.54
N SER A 10 -21.16 20.74 -19.68
CA SER A 10 -20.48 20.83 -20.97
C SER A 10 -20.31 19.46 -21.64
N LEU A 11 -20.12 18.39 -20.86
CA LEU A 11 -20.02 17.03 -21.36
C LEU A 11 -21.37 16.46 -21.79
N ARG A 12 -22.50 16.91 -21.22
CA ARG A 12 -23.84 16.36 -21.51
C ARG A 12 -24.23 16.45 -22.98
N SER A 13 -23.83 17.52 -23.68
CA SER A 13 -24.15 17.73 -25.10
C SER A 13 -23.20 17.02 -26.07
N LYS A 14 -22.17 16.34 -25.58
CA LYS A 14 -21.15 15.67 -26.41
C LYS A 14 -21.49 14.21 -26.69
N THR A 15 -21.02 13.71 -27.82
CA THR A 15 -21.08 12.29 -28.18
C THR A 15 -20.16 11.45 -27.28
N TRP A 16 -20.39 10.13 -27.24
CA TRP A 16 -19.55 9.21 -26.46
C TRP A 16 -18.06 9.30 -26.83
N ASN A 17 -17.74 9.36 -28.13
CA ASN A 17 -16.35 9.49 -28.61
C ASN A 17 -15.71 10.79 -28.14
N GLU A 18 -16.44 11.91 -28.20
CA GLU A 18 -15.93 13.21 -27.75
C GLU A 18 -15.72 13.25 -26.22
N LYS A 19 -16.62 12.63 -25.44
CA LYS A 19 -16.44 12.49 -23.98
C LYS A 19 -15.20 11.64 -23.67
N LEU A 20 -15.05 10.49 -24.33
CA LEU A 20 -13.90 9.62 -24.13
C LEU A 20 -12.59 10.34 -24.48
N GLN A 21 -12.55 11.02 -25.63
CA GLN A 21 -11.37 11.78 -26.06
C GLN A 21 -11.04 12.89 -25.06
N TRP A 22 -12.04 13.67 -24.63
CA TRP A 22 -11.85 14.69 -23.60
C TRP A 22 -11.32 14.10 -22.30
N GLY A 23 -11.82 12.93 -21.89
CA GLY A 23 -11.33 12.21 -20.71
C GLY A 23 -9.86 11.83 -20.87
N LEU A 24 -9.49 11.27 -22.02
CA LEU A 24 -8.10 10.88 -22.32
C LEU A 24 -7.15 12.09 -22.31
N ASP A 25 -7.57 13.21 -22.89
CA ASP A 25 -6.79 14.45 -22.91
C ASP A 25 -6.63 15.02 -21.49
N THR A 26 -7.70 14.99 -20.70
CA THR A 26 -7.68 15.45 -19.29
C THR A 26 -6.80 14.55 -18.42
N LYS A 27 -6.83 13.23 -18.65
CA LYS A 27 -5.89 12.29 -18.01
C LYS A 27 -4.44 12.62 -18.38
N ASN A 28 -4.17 12.91 -19.65
CA ASN A 28 -2.83 13.26 -20.13
C ASN A 28 -2.34 14.59 -19.52
N LEU A 29 -3.21 15.58 -19.37
CA LEU A 29 -2.93 16.79 -18.61
C LEU A 29 -2.56 16.46 -17.15
N GLY A 30 -3.32 15.57 -16.51
CA GLY A 30 -3.00 15.06 -15.17
C GLY A 30 -1.61 14.42 -15.10
N ASN A 31 -1.20 13.67 -16.13
CA ASN A 31 0.12 13.06 -16.22
C ASN A 31 1.22 14.14 -16.27
N SER A 32 1.05 15.17 -17.09
CA SER A 32 2.00 16.30 -17.18
C SER A 32 2.10 17.05 -15.85
N LEU A 33 0.98 17.34 -15.18
CA LEU A 33 0.96 18.01 -13.87
C LEU A 33 1.62 17.15 -12.80
N TYR A 34 1.42 15.83 -12.84
CA TYR A 34 2.07 14.90 -11.92
C TYR A 34 3.59 14.91 -12.08
N GLN A 35 4.08 14.90 -13.33
CA GLN A 35 5.52 15.00 -13.62
C GLN A 35 6.12 16.32 -13.11
N GLN A 36 5.36 17.42 -13.16
CA GLN A 36 5.73 18.71 -12.57
C GLN A 36 5.61 18.74 -11.04
N LYS A 37 5.24 17.62 -10.38
CA LYS A 37 4.99 17.50 -8.94
C LYS A 37 3.84 18.37 -8.41
N LYS A 38 2.99 18.89 -9.29
CA LYS A 38 1.77 19.63 -8.94
C LYS A 38 0.65 18.65 -8.60
N PHE A 39 0.79 17.95 -7.48
CA PHE A 39 -0.08 16.82 -7.15
C PHE A 39 -1.54 17.23 -6.93
N THR A 40 -1.80 18.40 -6.36
CA THR A 40 -3.17 18.90 -6.14
C THR A 40 -3.91 19.14 -7.46
N GLU A 41 -3.25 19.81 -8.41
CA GLU A 41 -3.78 20.05 -9.75
C GLU A 41 -3.95 18.73 -10.53
N ALA A 42 -2.97 17.82 -10.42
CA ALA A 42 -3.05 16.50 -11.04
C ALA A 42 -4.24 15.69 -10.49
N ILE A 43 -4.47 15.72 -9.16
CA ILE A 43 -5.62 15.08 -8.52
C ILE A 43 -6.93 15.61 -9.11
N ASN A 44 -7.06 16.93 -9.22
CA ASN A 44 -8.27 17.54 -9.79
C ASN A 44 -8.48 17.07 -11.23
N ALA A 45 -7.43 17.11 -12.07
CA ALA A 45 -7.52 16.65 -13.45
C ALA A 45 -7.93 15.17 -13.56
N TYR A 46 -7.36 14.28 -12.75
CA TYR A 46 -7.77 12.86 -12.75
C TYR A 46 -9.21 12.66 -12.24
N GLN A 47 -9.68 13.48 -11.30
CA GLN A 47 -11.08 13.44 -10.86
C GLN A 47 -12.03 13.94 -11.95
N ASP A 48 -11.66 15.00 -12.67
CA ASP A 48 -12.46 15.53 -13.77
C ASP A 48 -12.54 14.55 -14.94
N CYS A 49 -11.45 13.86 -15.23
CA CYS A 49 -11.40 12.77 -16.21
C CYS A 49 -12.47 11.70 -15.94
N LEU A 50 -12.77 11.41 -14.68
CA LEU A 50 -13.81 10.43 -14.31
C LEU A 50 -15.24 10.98 -14.49
N LEU A 51 -15.44 12.30 -14.61
CA LEU A 51 -16.75 12.89 -14.96
C LEU A 51 -17.12 12.62 -16.42
N ALA A 52 -16.12 12.42 -17.28
CA ALA A 52 -16.31 12.02 -18.67
C ALA A 52 -16.46 10.52 -18.87
N LEU A 53 -16.44 9.74 -17.78
CA LEU A 53 -16.69 8.31 -17.83
C LEU A 53 -18.16 8.05 -18.12
N ASP A 54 -18.48 8.05 -19.41
CA ASP A 54 -19.69 7.47 -19.96
C ASP A 54 -19.34 6.04 -20.37
N LEU A 55 -19.87 5.07 -19.65
CA LEU A 55 -19.64 3.65 -19.98
C LEU A 55 -20.20 3.33 -21.39
N GLY A 56 -20.98 4.23 -22.00
CA GLY A 56 -21.52 3.98 -23.34
C GLY A 56 -22.64 2.96 -23.29
N SER A 57 -23.27 2.76 -24.45
CA SER A 57 -24.49 1.96 -24.55
C SER A 57 -24.23 0.51 -24.94
N THR A 58 -23.06 0.21 -25.50
CA THR A 58 -22.67 -1.15 -25.92
C THR A 58 -21.61 -1.74 -24.99
N ALA A 59 -21.58 -3.06 -24.85
CA ALA A 59 -20.58 -3.75 -24.02
C ALA A 59 -19.14 -3.39 -24.43
N ASP A 60 -18.86 -3.25 -25.73
CA ASP A 60 -17.55 -2.87 -26.25
C ASP A 60 -17.15 -1.45 -25.82
N GLN A 61 -18.10 -0.50 -25.80
CA GLN A 61 -17.87 0.86 -25.32
C GLN A 61 -17.61 0.88 -23.81
N GLN A 62 -18.32 0.04 -23.04
CA GLN A 62 -18.15 -0.07 -21.59
C GLN A 62 -16.75 -0.61 -21.27
N GLU A 63 -16.34 -1.68 -21.94
CA GLU A 63 -15.02 -2.26 -21.79
C GLU A 63 -13.91 -1.29 -22.22
N ALA A 64 -14.10 -0.58 -23.34
CA ALA A 64 -13.14 0.42 -23.81
C ALA A 64 -12.99 1.58 -22.82
N ALA A 65 -14.10 2.17 -22.34
CA ALA A 65 -14.07 3.26 -21.37
C ALA A 65 -13.41 2.81 -20.06
N GLN A 66 -13.73 1.61 -19.59
CA GLN A 66 -13.13 1.05 -18.38
C GLN A 66 -11.62 0.86 -18.51
N ARG A 67 -11.16 0.18 -19.58
CA ARG A 67 -9.74 -0.14 -19.77
C ARG A 67 -8.89 1.08 -20.16
N GLN A 68 -9.41 1.95 -21.02
CA GLN A 68 -8.61 3.06 -21.57
C GLN A 68 -8.61 4.29 -20.65
N LEU A 69 -9.70 4.48 -19.88
CA LEU A 69 -9.90 5.68 -19.08
C LEU A 69 -9.98 5.39 -17.58
N GLN A 70 -10.97 4.61 -17.14
CA GLN A 70 -11.26 4.42 -15.72
C GLN A 70 -10.06 3.84 -14.96
N ILE A 71 -9.55 2.69 -15.39
CA ILE A 71 -8.46 1.99 -14.72
C ILE A 71 -7.18 2.85 -14.67
N PRO A 72 -6.68 3.42 -15.79
CA PRO A 72 -5.52 4.30 -15.77
C PRO A 72 -5.71 5.55 -14.91
N ALA A 73 -6.88 6.21 -14.97
CA ALA A 73 -7.15 7.42 -14.19
C ALA A 73 -7.16 7.13 -12.68
N VAL A 74 -7.84 6.06 -12.26
CA VAL A 74 -7.90 5.65 -10.84
C VAL A 74 -6.52 5.23 -10.34
N LEU A 75 -5.74 4.50 -11.14
CA LEU A 75 -4.35 4.18 -10.82
C LEU A 75 -3.54 5.46 -10.58
N ASN A 76 -3.58 6.41 -11.51
CA ASN A 76 -2.80 7.64 -11.41
C ASN A 76 -3.24 8.51 -10.23
N LEU A 77 -4.54 8.53 -9.94
CA LEU A 77 -5.08 9.16 -8.74
C LEU A 77 -4.53 8.49 -7.46
N ALA A 78 -4.46 7.15 -7.42
CA ALA A 78 -3.86 6.42 -6.29
C ALA A 78 -2.38 6.78 -6.10
N ALA A 79 -1.62 6.97 -7.18
CA ALA A 79 -0.25 7.43 -7.10
C ALA A 79 -0.12 8.86 -6.55
N CYS A 80 -1.07 9.74 -6.86
CA CYS A 80 -1.15 11.07 -6.26
C CYS A 80 -1.48 11.00 -4.76
N MET A 81 -2.42 10.13 -4.37
CA MET A 81 -2.73 9.91 -2.96
C MET A 81 -1.51 9.40 -2.20
N LEU A 82 -0.74 8.48 -2.79
CA LEU A 82 0.50 7.99 -2.19
C LEU A 82 1.55 9.12 -2.04
N ALA A 83 1.74 9.94 -3.08
CA ALA A 83 2.69 11.07 -3.06
C ALA A 83 2.30 12.14 -2.03
N THR A 84 1.00 12.36 -1.82
CA THR A 84 0.45 13.30 -0.83
C THR A 84 0.20 12.68 0.53
N LYS A 85 0.69 11.45 0.78
CA LYS A 85 0.58 10.71 2.04
C LYS A 85 -0.86 10.42 2.51
N LYS A 86 -1.83 10.47 1.59
CA LYS A 86 -3.24 10.12 1.85
C LYS A 86 -3.46 8.61 1.72
N TYR A 87 -2.85 7.84 2.62
CA TYR A 87 -2.72 6.39 2.49
C TYR A 87 -4.07 5.64 2.47
N HIS A 88 -5.03 6.02 3.32
CA HIS A 88 -6.38 5.43 3.30
C HIS A 88 -7.06 5.57 1.93
N ARG A 89 -6.98 6.77 1.31
CA ARG A 89 -7.54 7.01 -0.02
C ARG A 89 -6.79 6.22 -1.10
N CYS A 90 -5.46 6.13 -1.01
CA CYS A 90 -4.67 5.30 -1.91
C CYS A 90 -5.12 3.83 -1.87
N LYS A 91 -5.27 3.26 -0.67
CA LYS A 91 -5.73 1.88 -0.46
C LYS A 91 -7.11 1.65 -1.11
N ALA A 92 -8.07 2.54 -0.84
CA ALA A 92 -9.42 2.45 -1.40
C ALA A 92 -9.41 2.47 -2.95
N LEU A 93 -8.67 3.39 -3.55
CA LEU A 93 -8.54 3.48 -5.01
C LEU A 93 -7.87 2.23 -5.61
N CYS A 94 -6.86 1.68 -4.94
CA CYS A 94 -6.21 0.45 -5.39
C CYS A 94 -7.16 -0.75 -5.31
N ASN A 95 -8.02 -0.84 -4.29
CA ASN A 95 -9.03 -1.90 -4.22
C ASN A 95 -9.99 -1.83 -5.41
N VAL A 96 -10.49 -0.64 -5.75
CA VAL A 96 -11.35 -0.45 -6.95
C VAL A 96 -10.65 -0.97 -8.21
N VAL A 97 -9.36 -0.67 -8.39
CA VAL A 97 -8.62 -1.19 -9.56
C VAL A 97 -8.45 -2.70 -9.50
N LEU A 98 -8.21 -3.28 -8.32
CA LEU A 98 -8.02 -4.73 -8.16
C LEU A 98 -9.31 -5.53 -8.32
N ASP A 99 -10.47 -4.93 -8.08
CA ASP A 99 -11.77 -5.52 -8.37
C ASP A 99 -11.99 -5.64 -9.89
N LEU A 100 -11.44 -4.71 -10.68
CA LEU A 100 -11.53 -4.69 -12.15
C LEU A 100 -10.39 -5.47 -12.83
N GLU A 101 -9.16 -5.31 -12.33
CA GLU A 101 -7.93 -5.94 -12.80
C GLU A 101 -7.15 -6.55 -11.62
N PRO A 102 -7.49 -7.78 -11.22
CA PRO A 102 -6.86 -8.44 -10.06
C PRO A 102 -5.34 -8.61 -10.20
N GLN A 103 -4.82 -8.65 -11.42
CA GLN A 103 -3.40 -8.82 -11.74
C GLN A 103 -2.70 -7.49 -12.06
N SER A 104 -3.25 -6.35 -11.63
CA SER A 104 -2.62 -5.04 -11.80
C SER A 104 -1.45 -4.87 -10.83
N LEU A 105 -0.22 -5.10 -11.31
CA LEU A 105 1.00 -4.97 -10.51
C LEU A 105 1.16 -3.56 -9.90
N LYS A 106 0.77 -2.52 -10.65
CA LYS A 106 0.78 -1.12 -10.20
C LYS A 106 -0.15 -0.93 -9.00
N ALA A 107 -1.35 -1.51 -9.02
CA ALA A 107 -2.31 -1.42 -7.92
C ALA A 107 -1.86 -2.21 -6.69
N ILE A 108 -1.43 -3.46 -6.88
CA ILE A 108 -0.92 -4.32 -5.79
C ILE A 108 0.21 -3.62 -5.05
N PHE A 109 1.22 -3.14 -5.79
CA PHE A 109 2.38 -2.51 -5.18
C PHE A 109 2.01 -1.22 -4.45
N ARG A 110 1.15 -0.35 -5.01
CA ARG A 110 0.72 0.89 -4.36
C ARG A 110 -0.13 0.63 -3.12
N ARG A 111 -0.98 -0.40 -3.14
CA ARG A 111 -1.76 -0.85 -1.98
C ARG A 111 -0.84 -1.33 -0.86
N ALA A 112 0.18 -2.11 -1.20
CA ALA A 112 1.17 -2.58 -0.24
C ALA A 112 1.89 -1.42 0.46
N LEU A 113 2.29 -0.39 -0.30
CA LEU A 113 2.91 0.81 0.27
C LEU A 113 1.94 1.59 1.17
N ALA A 114 0.67 1.69 0.78
CA ALA A 114 -0.34 2.32 1.62
C ALA A 114 -0.53 1.55 2.94
N ASN A 115 -0.69 0.23 2.90
CA ASN A 115 -0.82 -0.63 4.08
C ASN A 115 0.42 -0.53 4.99
N PHE A 116 1.62 -0.57 4.41
CA PHE A 116 2.88 -0.34 5.14
C PHE A 116 2.88 0.99 5.88
N HIS A 117 2.40 2.05 5.23
CA HIS A 117 2.34 3.37 5.85
C HIS A 117 1.22 3.52 6.90
N LEU A 118 0.17 2.71 6.82
CA LEU A 118 -0.91 2.62 7.80
C LEU A 118 -0.55 1.71 9.00
N GLY A 119 0.52 0.92 8.91
CA GLY A 119 0.90 -0.05 9.94
C GLY A 119 0.21 -1.41 9.81
N GLU A 120 -0.53 -1.63 8.72
CA GLU A 120 -1.16 -2.89 8.35
C GLU A 120 -0.10 -3.79 7.69
N LEU A 121 0.83 -4.29 8.51
CA LEU A 121 2.07 -4.93 8.04
C LEU A 121 1.83 -6.30 7.38
N GLU A 122 0.80 -7.02 7.81
CA GLU A 122 0.46 -8.34 7.29
C GLU A 122 -0.07 -8.22 5.85
N GLU A 123 -1.05 -7.34 5.64
CA GLU A 123 -1.62 -7.06 4.33
C GLU A 123 -0.58 -6.46 3.37
N ALA A 124 0.32 -5.61 3.88
CA ALA A 124 1.44 -5.09 3.10
C ALA A 124 2.39 -6.21 2.63
N THR A 125 2.68 -7.17 3.51
CA THR A 125 3.56 -8.31 3.21
C THR A 125 2.95 -9.20 2.14
N GLN A 126 1.66 -9.54 2.28
CA GLN A 126 0.94 -10.37 1.31
C GLN A 126 0.94 -9.73 -0.10
N ASP A 127 0.67 -8.42 -0.19
CA ASP A 127 0.69 -7.71 -1.47
C ASP A 127 2.11 -7.66 -2.08
N LEU A 128 3.15 -7.42 -1.27
CA LEU A 128 4.54 -7.40 -1.74
C LEU A 128 5.00 -8.79 -2.22
N GLN A 129 4.66 -9.86 -1.50
CA GLN A 129 4.96 -11.23 -1.91
C GLN A 129 4.24 -11.60 -3.20
N ARG A 130 2.96 -11.20 -3.33
CA ARG A 130 2.21 -11.38 -4.57
C ARG A 130 2.87 -10.65 -5.74
N ALA A 131 3.22 -9.38 -5.55
CA ALA A 131 3.93 -8.60 -6.56
C ALA A 131 5.26 -9.26 -6.95
N TYR A 132 6.03 -9.75 -5.97
CA TYR A 132 7.29 -10.44 -6.17
C TYR A 132 7.14 -11.72 -7.02
N ALA A 133 6.13 -12.55 -6.70
CA ALA A 133 5.84 -13.79 -7.41
C ALA A 133 5.43 -13.54 -8.88
N MET A 134 4.61 -12.52 -9.14
CA MET A 134 4.23 -12.12 -10.50
C MET A 134 5.43 -11.69 -11.35
N CYS A 135 6.47 -11.17 -10.70
CA CYS A 135 7.71 -10.75 -11.34
C CYS A 135 8.70 -11.92 -11.47
N GLY A 136 8.30 -13.17 -11.31
CA GLY A 136 9.15 -14.36 -11.48
C GLY A 136 10.38 -14.41 -10.56
N GLY A 137 10.33 -13.74 -9.41
CA GLY A 137 11.35 -13.90 -8.38
C GLY A 137 11.16 -15.22 -7.62
N ARG A 138 12.26 -15.92 -7.29
CA ARG A 138 12.23 -16.99 -6.27
C ARG A 138 12.06 -16.36 -4.90
N ARG A 139 11.12 -16.84 -4.07
CA ARG A 139 10.81 -16.29 -2.73
C ARG A 139 12.08 -15.77 -2.04
N PRO A 140 12.12 -14.52 -1.53
CA PRO A 140 13.28 -14.00 -0.84
C PRO A 140 13.70 -14.99 0.24
N CYS A 141 14.94 -15.47 0.18
CA CYS A 141 15.46 -16.34 1.23
C CYS A 141 15.50 -15.55 2.54
N GLU A 142 15.15 -16.20 3.64
CA GLU A 142 15.06 -15.63 4.99
C GLU A 142 16.43 -15.32 5.60
N THR A 143 17.53 -15.41 4.84
CA THR A 143 18.90 -15.31 5.37
C THR A 143 19.44 -13.89 5.26
N ASP A 144 19.78 -13.32 6.41
CA ASP A 144 20.14 -11.91 6.64
C ASP A 144 21.45 -11.43 5.97
N GLU A 145 22.29 -12.33 5.46
CA GLU A 145 23.69 -12.00 5.13
C GLU A 145 23.87 -11.30 3.77
N GLU A 146 23.16 -11.72 2.71
CA GLU A 146 23.33 -11.18 1.35
C GLU A 146 22.63 -9.81 1.13
N PHE A 147 21.71 -9.44 2.01
CA PHE A 147 20.88 -8.23 1.87
C PHE A 147 21.51 -6.97 2.52
N SER A 148 22.51 -7.15 3.38
CA SER A 148 23.15 -6.07 4.15
C SER A 148 23.96 -5.10 3.26
N ALA A 149 24.67 -5.63 2.25
CA ALA A 149 25.49 -4.85 1.32
C ALA A 149 24.64 -4.00 0.36
N THR A 150 23.44 -4.46 0.00
CA THR A 150 22.49 -3.71 -0.85
C THR A 150 21.77 -2.60 -0.09
N GLN A 151 21.65 -2.69 1.24
CA GLN A 151 20.97 -1.70 2.09
C GLN A 151 21.70 -0.36 2.23
N GLN A 152 23.03 -0.37 2.37
CA GLN A 152 23.80 0.87 2.57
C GLN A 152 23.72 1.79 1.35
N ASN A 153 23.77 1.23 0.14
CA ASN A 153 23.62 1.99 -1.11
C ASN A 153 22.19 2.50 -1.39
N LEU A 154 21.17 1.92 -0.75
CA LEU A 154 19.75 2.23 -1.04
C LEU A 154 19.22 3.39 -0.19
N LYS A 155 19.69 3.52 1.07
CA LYS A 155 19.28 4.62 1.98
C LYS A 155 19.65 6.00 1.45
N GLU A 156 20.80 6.14 0.80
CA GLU A 156 21.24 7.42 0.22
C GLU A 156 20.53 7.78 -1.09
N LYS A 157 20.02 6.80 -1.85
CA LYS A 157 19.36 7.03 -3.14
C LYS A 157 17.84 7.19 -3.05
N LEU A 158 17.20 6.73 -1.97
CA LEU A 158 15.74 6.76 -1.81
C LEU A 158 15.18 8.05 -1.17
N THR A 159 16.04 8.92 -0.63
CA THR A 159 15.63 10.29 -0.24
C THR A 159 15.34 11.18 -1.45
N THR A 160 15.72 10.74 -2.66
CA THR A 160 15.48 11.46 -3.91
C THR A 160 15.05 10.51 -5.04
N LYS A 161 13.81 10.00 -5.00
CA LYS A 161 12.95 9.61 -6.15
C LYS A 161 11.92 8.54 -5.73
N SER A 162 10.74 8.99 -5.30
CA SER A 162 9.54 8.14 -5.23
C SER A 162 8.75 8.09 -6.56
N HIS A 163 9.32 8.56 -7.66
CA HIS A 163 8.63 8.67 -8.96
C HIS A 163 9.37 7.90 -10.04
N SER A 164 9.03 6.63 -10.25
CA SER A 164 9.36 5.93 -11.51
C SER A 164 8.58 4.62 -11.63
N LEU A 165 7.25 4.68 -11.53
CA LEU A 165 6.34 3.62 -12.00
C LEU A 165 5.06 4.25 -12.55
N LEU A 166 5.19 5.23 -13.45
CA LEU A 166 4.03 5.85 -14.11
C LEU A 166 4.30 6.22 -15.57
N SER A 167 3.60 5.47 -16.43
CA SER A 167 2.95 5.82 -17.70
C SER A 167 3.50 7.05 -18.44
N THR A 168 4.53 6.82 -19.24
CA THR A 168 4.73 7.57 -20.49
C THR A 168 4.05 6.79 -21.60
N ASN A 169 3.21 7.46 -22.38
CA ASN A 169 2.59 6.90 -23.58
C ASN A 169 3.62 6.11 -24.40
N SER A 170 3.41 4.81 -24.53
CA SER A 170 4.05 3.99 -25.56
C SER A 170 3.11 2.84 -25.83
N GLU A 171 2.75 2.68 -27.09
CA GLU A 171 1.73 1.79 -27.66
C GLU A 171 2.14 0.30 -27.58
N LYS A 172 2.62 -0.15 -26.42
CA LYS A 172 3.05 -1.53 -26.14
C LYS A 172 2.60 -2.02 -24.77
N GLU A 173 1.44 -1.59 -24.27
CA GLU A 173 0.87 -2.15 -23.04
C GLU A 173 0.05 -3.40 -23.38
N GLN A 174 0.65 -4.58 -23.17
CA GLN A 174 -0.12 -5.80 -22.96
C GLN A 174 -0.78 -5.73 -21.57
N PRO A 175 -1.98 -6.31 -21.38
CA PRO A 175 -2.88 -6.06 -20.24
C PRO A 175 -2.43 -6.75 -18.93
N THR A 176 -1.16 -7.09 -18.83
CA THR A 176 -0.57 -7.84 -17.73
C THR A 176 0.75 -7.19 -17.40
N GLY A 177 1.01 -6.89 -16.13
CA GLY A 177 2.18 -6.14 -15.63
C GLY A 177 3.56 -6.79 -15.88
N VAL A 178 3.89 -7.03 -17.14
CA VAL A 178 5.16 -7.57 -17.62
C VAL A 178 6.12 -6.40 -17.83
N PHE A 179 7.28 -6.48 -17.19
CA PHE A 179 8.36 -5.53 -17.44
C PHE A 179 8.92 -5.75 -18.84
N CYS A 180 8.95 -4.70 -19.65
CA CYS A 180 9.54 -4.76 -20.98
C CYS A 180 11.07 -4.93 -20.93
N ASN A 181 11.71 -4.49 -19.83
CA ASN A 181 13.17 -4.53 -19.66
C ASN A 181 13.57 -5.28 -18.38
N ALA A 182 14.60 -6.11 -18.46
CA ALA A 182 15.14 -6.87 -17.31
C ALA A 182 15.67 -5.95 -16.19
N GLU A 183 16.25 -4.80 -16.56
CA GLU A 183 16.77 -3.82 -15.60
C GLU A 183 15.65 -3.15 -14.78
N ASP A 184 14.51 -2.84 -15.41
CA ASP A 184 13.37 -2.24 -14.73
C ASP A 184 12.69 -3.23 -13.78
N ARG A 185 12.62 -4.50 -14.19
CA ARG A 185 12.21 -5.61 -13.33
C ARG A 185 13.10 -5.72 -12.11
N GLU A 186 14.42 -5.67 -12.30
CA GLU A 186 15.37 -5.77 -11.18
C GLU A 186 15.25 -4.59 -10.21
N LYS A 187 15.15 -3.36 -10.72
CA LYS A 187 14.91 -2.16 -9.90
C LYS A 187 13.61 -2.28 -9.09
N PHE A 188 12.55 -2.81 -9.70
CA PHE A 188 11.29 -3.08 -9.01
C PHE A 188 11.45 -4.13 -7.91
N LEU A 189 12.07 -5.27 -8.21
CA LEU A 189 12.31 -6.33 -7.22
C LEU A 189 13.16 -5.87 -6.04
N ARG A 190 14.22 -5.07 -6.29
CA ARG A 190 15.02 -4.45 -5.23
C ARG A 190 14.16 -3.57 -4.32
N LYS A 191 13.22 -2.81 -4.89
CA LYS A 191 12.29 -1.99 -4.12
C LYS A 191 11.31 -2.85 -3.29
N VAL A 192 10.78 -3.93 -3.87
CA VAL A 192 9.90 -4.87 -3.15
C VAL A 192 10.63 -5.50 -1.95
N ASN A 193 11.84 -6.01 -2.17
CA ASN A 193 12.65 -6.61 -1.11
C ASN A 193 12.99 -5.61 0.00
N TYR A 194 13.26 -4.35 -0.36
CA TYR A 194 13.48 -3.29 0.64
C TYR A 194 12.29 -3.14 1.60
N TYR A 195 11.06 -3.12 1.08
CA TYR A 195 9.87 -2.98 1.93
C TYR A 195 9.59 -4.25 2.74
N LEU A 196 9.79 -5.44 2.17
CA LEU A 196 9.67 -6.69 2.91
C LEU A 196 10.63 -6.73 4.11
N HIS A 197 11.89 -6.32 3.90
CA HIS A 197 12.87 -6.24 4.98
C HIS A 197 12.51 -5.16 6.01
N ALA A 198 12.03 -3.99 5.57
CA ALA A 198 11.57 -2.93 6.46
C ALA A 198 10.40 -3.37 7.34
N ILE A 199 9.45 -4.15 6.80
CA ILE A 199 8.34 -4.74 7.54
C ILE A 199 8.87 -5.74 8.58
N SER A 200 9.76 -6.66 8.18
CA SER A 200 10.37 -7.64 9.08
C SER A 200 11.08 -6.96 10.27
N GLN A 201 11.91 -5.94 10.00
CA GLN A 201 12.55 -5.17 11.07
C GLN A 201 11.54 -4.51 12.01
N GLN A 202 10.44 -3.98 11.46
CA GLN A 202 9.39 -3.33 12.25
C GLN A 202 8.66 -4.33 13.14
N GLN A 203 8.33 -5.52 12.62
CA GLN A 203 7.74 -6.62 13.39
C GLN A 203 8.66 -7.11 14.50
N THR A 204 9.96 -7.28 14.24
CA THR A 204 10.95 -7.67 15.26
C THR A 204 11.03 -6.64 16.38
N ARG A 205 10.99 -5.34 16.05
CA ARG A 205 10.97 -4.27 17.07
C ARG A 205 9.71 -4.33 17.92
N TYR A 206 8.55 -4.56 17.30
CA TYR A 206 7.30 -4.71 18.05
C TYR A 206 7.31 -5.96 18.94
N ALA A 207 7.80 -7.10 18.44
CA ALA A 207 7.92 -8.32 19.22
C ALA A 207 8.83 -8.13 20.44
N LYS A 208 10.01 -7.51 20.26
CA LYS A 208 10.93 -7.20 21.36
C LYS A 208 10.31 -6.22 22.37
N ALA A 209 9.60 -5.20 21.90
CA ALA A 209 8.89 -4.28 22.79
C ALA A 209 7.83 -5.00 23.63
N CYS A 210 7.06 -5.92 23.04
CA CYS A 210 6.09 -6.73 23.77
C CYS A 210 6.79 -7.62 24.81
N GLN A 211 7.87 -8.30 24.43
CA GLN A 211 8.64 -9.16 25.34
C GLN A 211 9.14 -8.39 26.56
N ASN A 212 9.68 -7.17 26.36
CA ASN A 212 10.14 -6.34 27.47
C ASN A 212 9.00 -5.95 28.41
N MET A 213 7.83 -5.58 27.88
CA MET A 213 6.66 -5.22 28.71
C MET A 213 6.16 -6.38 29.59
N PHE A 214 6.24 -7.63 29.11
CA PHE A 214 5.82 -8.80 29.90
C PHE A 214 6.96 -9.40 30.75
N SER A 215 8.21 -9.04 30.49
CA SER A 215 9.36 -9.46 31.31
C SER A 215 9.50 -8.58 32.57
N GLU A 216 9.16 -7.29 32.49
CA GLU A 216 9.20 -6.37 33.64
C GLU A 216 8.09 -6.65 34.67
N GLY A 217 7.03 -7.39 34.31
CA GLY A 217 6.00 -7.84 35.26
C GLY A 217 6.39 -9.01 36.18
N CYS A 218 7.57 -9.61 35.99
CA CYS A 218 8.05 -10.76 36.77
C CYS A 218 9.16 -10.43 37.78
N LEU A 219 9.52 -9.16 37.96
CA LEU A 219 10.66 -8.74 38.77
C LEU A 219 10.31 -7.67 39.81
N GLU A 220 9.26 -7.89 40.62
CA GLU A 220 9.17 -7.25 41.94
C GLU A 220 8.61 -8.21 42.99
N SER A 221 9.47 -9.09 43.51
CA SER A 221 9.42 -9.49 44.92
C SER A 221 10.80 -9.98 45.37
N SER A 222 11.65 -9.07 45.87
CA SER A 222 12.76 -9.45 46.73
C SER A 222 12.77 -8.55 47.97
N GLY A 223 12.61 -9.18 49.13
CA GLY A 223 12.73 -8.52 50.42
C GLY A 223 12.04 -9.24 51.58
N GLY A 224 12.42 -10.47 51.90
CA GLY A 224 11.96 -11.13 53.13
C GLY A 224 12.50 -12.55 53.30
N SER A 225 13.58 -12.67 54.07
CA SER A 225 14.25 -13.91 54.49
C SER A 225 13.30 -14.97 55.05
N GLY A 226 13.41 -16.20 54.56
CA GLY A 226 12.78 -17.37 55.16
C GLY A 226 13.06 -18.64 54.36
N THR A 227 13.97 -19.45 54.86
CA THR A 227 14.22 -20.83 54.44
C THR A 227 12.91 -21.62 54.30
N GLN A 228 12.59 -22.14 53.11
CA GLN A 228 11.91 -23.44 52.98
C GLN A 228 11.93 -23.98 51.54
N ALA A 229 12.23 -25.26 51.45
CA ALA A 229 12.33 -26.04 50.23
C ALA A 229 10.98 -26.22 49.51
N CYS A 230 11.08 -26.30 48.19
CA CYS A 230 10.11 -26.74 47.18
C CYS A 230 8.82 -27.42 47.69
N LYS A 231 7.67 -26.84 47.36
CA LYS A 231 6.44 -27.60 47.05
C LYS A 231 5.82 -27.08 45.76
N THR A 232 5.80 -27.98 44.79
CA THR A 232 4.98 -27.96 43.58
C THR A 232 3.51 -27.78 43.95
N GLY A 233 2.96 -26.59 43.69
CA GLY A 233 1.55 -26.26 43.90
C GLY A 233 0.93 -25.74 42.62
N LYS A 234 0.13 -26.59 41.97
CA LYS A 234 -0.82 -26.22 40.90
C LYS A 234 -1.63 -24.99 41.32
N LEU A 235 -1.57 -23.90 40.56
CA LEU A 235 -2.67 -22.94 40.50
C LEU A 235 -3.56 -23.33 39.32
N GLN A 236 -4.82 -23.64 39.65
CA GLN A 236 -5.83 -24.17 38.75
C GLN A 236 -6.11 -23.19 37.61
N LEU A 237 -5.86 -23.67 36.40
CA LEU A 237 -6.49 -23.20 35.18
C LEU A 237 -7.98 -23.61 35.27
N GLU A 238 -8.87 -22.70 35.68
CA GLU A 238 -10.30 -22.93 35.51
C GLU A 238 -10.63 -23.02 34.02
N ARG A 239 -11.25 -24.14 33.65
CA ARG A 239 -11.72 -24.46 32.30
C ARG A 239 -12.75 -23.43 31.86
N LEU A 240 -12.36 -22.56 30.92
CA LEU A 240 -13.30 -21.98 29.96
C LEU A 240 -13.52 -22.99 28.81
N PRO A 241 -14.76 -23.08 28.29
CA PRO A 241 -15.17 -24.18 27.42
C PRO A 241 -14.39 -24.21 26.09
N ASN A 242 -14.05 -25.43 25.68
CA ASN A 242 -13.40 -25.79 24.42
C ASN A 242 -14.20 -25.24 23.23
N GLN A 243 -13.80 -24.08 22.70
CA GLN A 243 -13.85 -23.70 21.29
C GLN A 243 -13.25 -22.29 21.10
N VAL A 244 -11.92 -22.16 21.21
CA VAL A 244 -11.23 -20.95 20.73
C VAL A 244 -9.92 -21.36 20.07
N SER A 245 -10.01 -21.69 18.78
CA SER A 245 -8.86 -21.73 17.90
C SER A 245 -8.66 -20.30 17.36
N SER A 246 -7.44 -19.79 17.45
CA SER A 246 -6.98 -18.48 16.97
C SER A 246 -7.56 -17.23 17.67
N MET A 247 -6.93 -16.82 18.77
CA MET A 247 -6.83 -15.40 19.10
C MET A 247 -5.36 -15.04 19.33
N PHE A 248 -4.80 -14.32 18.36
CA PHE A 248 -3.42 -13.83 18.38
C PHE A 248 -3.29 -12.54 19.22
N PRO A 249 -2.09 -12.22 19.73
CA PRO A 249 -1.84 -11.13 20.71
C PRO A 249 -2.06 -9.69 20.21
N LEU A 250 -2.66 -9.49 19.03
CA LEU A 250 -2.89 -8.17 18.44
C LEU A 250 -4.28 -7.59 18.73
N THR A 251 -5.17 -8.35 19.36
CA THR A 251 -6.51 -7.86 19.75
C THR A 251 -6.53 -7.09 21.08
N LEU A 252 -5.43 -7.10 21.86
CA LEU A 252 -5.33 -6.40 23.15
C LEU A 252 -4.89 -4.93 23.05
N PHE A 253 -4.42 -4.48 21.89
CA PHE A 253 -3.81 -3.15 21.72
C PHE A 253 -4.72 -2.10 21.05
N LYS A 254 -6.03 -2.15 21.29
CA LYS A 254 -6.93 -1.02 20.95
C LYS A 254 -6.90 0.13 21.98
N CYS A 255 -6.12 0.03 23.06
CA CYS A 255 -6.22 1.00 24.17
C CYS A 255 -4.91 1.53 24.78
N SER A 256 -3.74 1.27 24.20
CA SER A 256 -2.49 1.77 24.78
C SER A 256 -1.80 2.77 23.86
N LYS A 257 -1.62 3.97 24.39
CA LYS A 257 -0.83 5.09 23.86
C LYS A 257 0.63 4.66 23.67
N CYS A 258 0.91 3.89 22.61
CA CYS A 258 2.27 3.61 22.19
C CYS A 258 2.92 4.94 21.74
N SER A 259 3.99 5.36 22.44
CA SER A 259 4.71 6.61 22.17
C SER A 259 5.28 6.69 20.74
N PHE A 260 5.45 5.55 20.06
CA PHE A 260 5.85 5.49 18.66
C PHE A 260 4.69 5.74 17.67
N CYS A 261 3.48 5.26 17.99
CA CYS A 261 2.26 5.59 17.25
C CYS A 261 1.86 7.07 17.47
N ALA A 262 2.06 7.60 18.67
CA ALA A 262 1.83 9.02 18.99
C ALA A 262 2.72 9.96 18.16
N ARG A 263 4.03 9.70 18.07
CA ARG A 263 4.96 10.51 17.23
C ARG A 263 4.68 10.46 15.73
N ARG A 264 3.94 9.44 15.25
CA ARG A 264 3.51 9.33 13.85
C ARG A 264 2.16 10.02 13.60
N ALA A 265 1.29 10.08 14.61
CA ALA A 265 0.05 10.86 14.58
C ALA A 265 0.32 12.37 14.66
N GLU A 266 1.33 12.81 15.42
CA GLU A 266 1.71 14.22 15.61
C GLU A 266 2.34 14.90 14.36
N LYS A 267 2.52 14.18 13.24
CA LYS A 267 3.02 14.75 11.96
C LYS A 267 1.95 14.84 10.88
N VAL A 268 0.67 14.69 11.24
CA VAL A 268 -0.49 14.81 10.34
C VAL A 268 -1.47 15.85 10.87
N GLU A 269 -0.95 17.01 11.30
CA GLU A 269 -1.70 18.27 11.35
C GLU A 269 -1.22 19.20 10.23
#